data_AF-M0MSU8-F1
#
_entry.id   AF-M0MSU8-F1
#
_cell.length_a   1.000
_cell.length_b   1.000
_cell.length_c   1.000
_cell.angle_alpha   90.00
_cell.angle_beta   90.00
_cell.angle_gamma   90.00
#
_symmetry.space_group_name_H-M   'P 1'
#
loop_
_entity.id
_entity.type
_entity.pdbx_description
1 polymer ?
#
loop_
_entity_poly.entity_id
_entity_poly.type
_entity_poly.pdbx_seq_one_letter_code
_entity_poly.pdbx_strand_id
1 'polypeptide(L)'
;MDETDPPSDEQYQASLDRIERLGSEFTDSQQFKRLTTHQQREAQFVIGTFHELLYGYEYVPLDDPDEHSLETVCRDLYPAKISSEPDHFETVASVIGAFLRFLGKRGDIENGDQLATHVESLDETIVDAAADPDNWGMAKSLFMSGEFDDATHLDAVSEGEDPSTLPEPPLDPPRLGAW
;
A
#
# COMPACT_ATOMS: atom_id res chain seq x y z
N MET A 1 7.70 5.44 -27.79
CA MET A 1 6.77 5.92 -26.74
C MET A 1 7.38 7.22 -26.25
N ASP A 2 6.58 8.27 -26.08
CA ASP A 2 7.09 9.49 -25.44
C ASP A 2 7.34 9.13 -23.97
N GLU A 3 8.54 9.40 -23.49
CA GLU A 3 9.10 8.90 -22.21
C GLU A 3 8.40 9.49 -20.96
N THR A 4 7.27 10.18 -21.13
CA THR A 4 6.63 11.02 -20.10
C THR A 4 5.11 10.88 -19.99
N ASP A 5 4.47 10.00 -20.77
CA ASP A 5 3.04 9.74 -20.60
C ASP A 5 2.80 8.71 -19.49
N PRO A 6 1.81 8.92 -18.60
CA PRO A 6 1.46 7.93 -17.59
C PRO A 6 1.00 6.63 -18.26
N PRO A 7 1.23 5.47 -17.63
CA PRO A 7 0.81 4.19 -18.17
C PRO A 7 -0.71 4.12 -18.30
N SER A 8 -1.20 3.45 -19.34
CA SER A 8 -2.63 3.13 -19.44
C SER A 8 -3.04 2.16 -18.34
N ASP A 9 -4.34 2.10 -18.03
CA ASP A 9 -4.88 1.15 -17.05
C ASP A 9 -4.49 -0.31 -17.37
N GLU A 10 -4.46 -0.68 -18.64
CA GLU A 10 -4.05 -2.02 -19.09
C GLU A 10 -2.56 -2.28 -18.85
N GLN A 11 -1.70 -1.28 -19.11
CA GLN A 11 -0.27 -1.38 -18.84
C GLN A 11 0.01 -1.46 -17.34
N TYR A 12 -0.70 -0.65 -16.55
CA TYR A 12 -0.64 -0.68 -15.10
C TYR A 12 -1.04 -2.05 -14.55
N GLN A 13 -2.19 -2.59 -14.98
CA GLN A 13 -2.65 -3.90 -14.55
C GLN A 13 -1.67 -5.02 -14.96
N ALA A 14 -1.15 -5.00 -16.19
CA ALA A 14 -0.16 -5.97 -16.64
C ALA A 14 1.12 -5.92 -15.80
N SER A 15 1.50 -4.72 -15.34
CA SER A 15 2.64 -4.53 -14.46
C SER A 15 2.38 -5.08 -13.05
N LEU A 16 1.16 -4.90 -12.52
CA LEU A 16 0.73 -5.50 -11.25
C LEU A 16 0.76 -7.04 -11.29
N ASP A 17 0.22 -7.64 -12.34
CA ASP A 17 0.24 -9.10 -12.52
C ASP A 17 1.69 -9.62 -12.62
N ARG A 18 2.57 -8.84 -13.26
CA ARG A 18 3.99 -9.16 -13.36
C ARG A 18 4.68 -9.11 -12.00
N ILE A 19 4.46 -8.07 -11.19
CA ILE A 19 5.12 -7.97 -9.88
C ILE A 19 4.63 -9.05 -8.92
N GLU A 20 3.35 -9.42 -8.95
CA GLU A 20 2.82 -10.51 -8.13
C GLU A 20 3.55 -11.82 -8.45
N ARG A 21 3.67 -12.15 -9.74
CA ARG A 21 4.40 -13.33 -10.19
C ARG A 21 5.89 -13.27 -9.81
N LEU A 22 6.56 -12.14 -10.03
CA LEU A 22 7.97 -11.98 -9.66
C LEU A 22 8.18 -12.07 -8.15
N GLY A 23 7.27 -11.53 -7.34
CA GLY A 23 7.28 -11.65 -5.88
C GLY A 23 7.14 -13.10 -5.44
N SER A 24 6.26 -13.87 -6.07
CA SER A 24 6.14 -15.31 -5.83
C SER A 24 7.42 -16.06 -6.19
N GLU A 25 7.96 -15.85 -7.39
CA GLU A 25 9.22 -16.48 -7.84
C GLU A 25 10.42 -16.05 -6.97
N PHE A 26 10.41 -14.84 -6.42
CA PHE A 26 11.43 -14.35 -5.51
C PHE A 26 11.48 -15.15 -4.22
N THR A 27 10.33 -15.59 -3.67
CA THR A 27 10.31 -16.38 -2.42
C THR A 27 11.05 -17.72 -2.52
N ASP A 28 11.14 -18.29 -3.72
CA ASP A 28 11.88 -19.53 -3.97
C ASP A 28 13.39 -19.31 -4.18
N SER A 29 13.80 -18.05 -4.38
CA SER A 29 15.16 -17.67 -4.75
C SER A 29 16.19 -17.81 -3.61
N GLN A 30 17.47 -17.80 -3.99
CA GLN A 30 18.56 -17.78 -3.00
C GLN A 30 18.70 -16.40 -2.33
N GLN A 31 18.31 -15.34 -3.02
CA GLN A 31 18.33 -13.97 -2.51
C GLN A 31 17.34 -13.82 -1.36
N PHE A 32 16.11 -14.32 -1.53
CA PHE A 32 15.11 -14.33 -0.46
C PHE A 32 15.54 -15.17 0.75
N LYS A 33 16.14 -16.34 0.51
CA LYS A 33 16.63 -17.23 1.59
C LYS A 33 17.74 -16.62 2.45
N ARG A 34 18.39 -15.56 1.99
CA ARG A 34 19.42 -14.82 2.74
C ARG A 34 18.84 -13.70 3.61
N LEU A 35 17.59 -13.32 3.37
CA LEU A 35 16.88 -12.37 4.23
C LEU A 35 16.59 -12.99 5.59
N THR A 36 16.51 -12.13 6.62
CA THR A 36 16.07 -12.55 7.96
C THR A 36 14.60 -12.97 7.93
N THR A 37 14.14 -13.69 8.96
CA THR A 37 12.72 -14.08 9.06
C THR A 37 11.77 -12.89 9.06
N HIS A 38 12.19 -11.75 9.64
CA HIS A 38 11.40 -10.51 9.62
C HIS A 38 11.31 -9.94 8.21
N GLN A 39 12.45 -9.74 7.54
CA GLN A 39 12.53 -9.27 6.16
C GLN A 39 11.74 -10.16 5.18
N GLN A 40 11.75 -11.48 5.38
CA GLN A 40 10.98 -12.42 4.56
C GLN A 40 9.47 -12.23 4.69
N ARG A 41 8.98 -11.87 5.90
CA ARG A 41 7.54 -11.60 6.13
C ARG A 41 7.12 -10.29 5.45
N GLU A 42 7.97 -9.28 5.52
CA GLU A 42 7.74 -7.97 4.91
C GLU A 42 7.90 -7.97 3.38
N ALA A 43 8.60 -8.97 2.84
CA ALA A 43 9.10 -8.95 1.47
C ALA A 43 8.04 -8.67 0.40
N GLN A 44 6.89 -9.34 0.46
CA GLN A 44 5.83 -9.17 -0.54
C GLN A 44 5.24 -7.76 -0.51
N PHE A 45 5.02 -7.22 0.69
CA PHE A 45 4.49 -5.88 0.86
C PHE A 45 5.49 -4.84 0.36
N VAL A 46 6.75 -4.93 0.80
CA VAL A 46 7.82 -4.02 0.34
C VAL A 46 7.97 -4.05 -1.18
N ILE A 47 8.00 -5.22 -1.80
CA ILE A 47 8.18 -5.36 -3.26
C ILE A 47 6.98 -4.79 -4.03
N GLY A 48 5.76 -5.08 -3.59
CA GLY A 48 4.55 -4.56 -4.22
C GLY A 48 4.48 -3.04 -4.13
N THR A 49 4.72 -2.49 -2.94
CA THR A 49 4.75 -1.05 -2.70
C THR A 49 5.87 -0.36 -3.48
N PHE A 50 7.09 -0.91 -3.45
CA PHE A 50 8.20 -0.39 -4.23
C PHE A 50 7.85 -0.29 -5.72
N HIS A 51 7.22 -1.32 -6.27
CA HIS A 51 6.80 -1.32 -7.67
C HIS A 51 5.72 -0.28 -7.96
N GLU A 52 4.70 -0.17 -7.11
CA GLU A 52 3.65 0.83 -7.24
C GLU A 52 4.21 2.25 -7.21
N LEU A 53 5.19 2.52 -6.35
CA LEU A 53 5.84 3.83 -6.27
C LEU A 53 6.70 4.11 -7.50
N LEU A 54 7.52 3.15 -7.92
CA LEU A 54 8.39 3.29 -9.08
C LEU A 54 7.58 3.48 -10.38
N TYR A 55 6.57 2.65 -10.61
CA TYR A 55 5.83 2.68 -11.87
C TYR A 55 4.66 3.67 -11.85
N GLY A 56 3.95 3.78 -10.73
CA GLY A 56 2.77 4.62 -10.60
C GLY A 56 3.08 6.11 -10.39
N TYR A 57 4.26 6.45 -9.87
CA TYR A 57 4.65 7.85 -9.59
C TYR A 57 5.84 8.32 -10.43
N GLU A 58 6.89 7.50 -10.55
CA GLU A 58 8.07 7.87 -11.35
C GLU A 58 7.94 7.46 -12.83
N TYR A 59 6.90 6.68 -13.18
CA TYR A 59 6.69 6.13 -14.53
C TYR A 59 7.87 5.29 -15.06
N VAL A 60 8.67 4.74 -14.14
CA VAL A 60 9.84 3.93 -14.45
C VAL A 60 9.46 2.45 -14.46
N PRO A 61 9.68 1.71 -15.57
CA PRO A 61 9.45 0.27 -15.61
C PRO A 61 10.49 -0.48 -14.75
N LEU A 62 10.06 -1.59 -14.14
CA LEU A 62 10.93 -2.39 -13.25
C LEU A 62 12.15 -3.01 -13.95
N ASP A 63 12.12 -3.09 -15.27
CA ASP A 63 13.15 -3.61 -16.16
C ASP A 63 14.23 -2.58 -16.51
N ASP A 64 14.04 -1.30 -16.20
CA ASP A 64 15.04 -0.26 -16.43
C ASP A 64 15.11 0.80 -15.32
N PRO A 65 15.25 0.42 -14.03
CA PRO A 65 15.50 1.38 -12.96
C PRO A 65 16.94 1.90 -13.01
N ASP A 66 17.10 3.20 -12.77
CA ASP A 66 18.40 3.85 -12.54
C ASP A 66 18.59 4.21 -11.06
N GLU A 67 19.79 4.68 -10.67
CA GLU A 67 20.05 5.07 -9.29
C GLU A 67 19.15 6.23 -8.84
N HIS A 68 18.83 7.17 -9.74
CA HIS A 68 18.00 8.33 -9.42
C HIS A 68 16.57 7.95 -9.05
N SER A 69 15.92 7.14 -9.88
CA SER A 69 14.55 6.65 -9.64
C SER A 69 14.46 5.83 -8.35
N LEU A 70 15.47 5.01 -8.06
CA LEU A 70 15.56 4.28 -6.78
C LEU A 70 15.75 5.23 -5.59
N GLU A 71 16.57 6.27 -5.73
CA GLU A 71 16.79 7.27 -4.69
C GLU A 71 15.50 8.02 -4.37
N THR A 72 14.80 8.53 -5.40
CA THR A 72 13.50 9.21 -5.25
C THR A 72 12.46 8.30 -4.60
N VAL A 73 12.35 7.05 -5.06
CA VAL A 73 11.38 6.10 -4.48
C VAL A 73 11.71 5.79 -3.02
N CYS A 74 12.95 5.43 -2.71
CA CYS A 74 13.31 4.95 -1.39
C CYS A 74 13.40 6.06 -0.35
N ARG A 75 13.92 7.25 -0.71
CA ARG A 75 14.12 8.35 0.24
C ARG A 75 12.91 9.25 0.39
N ASP A 76 12.17 9.47 -0.71
CA ASP A 76 11.14 10.49 -0.73
C ASP A 76 9.75 9.85 -0.74
N LEU A 77 9.44 9.03 -1.74
CA LEU A 77 8.07 8.52 -1.94
C LEU A 77 7.67 7.50 -0.88
N TYR A 78 8.53 6.52 -0.61
CA TYR A 78 8.23 5.43 0.32
C TYR A 78 8.00 5.96 1.74
N PRO A 79 8.91 6.76 2.32
CA PRO A 79 8.74 7.30 3.66
C PRO A 79 7.56 8.29 3.75
N ALA A 80 7.28 9.05 2.68
CA ALA A 80 6.17 9.99 2.65
C ALA A 80 4.79 9.31 2.59
N LYS A 81 4.69 8.15 1.93
CA LYS A 81 3.39 7.52 1.62
C LYS A 81 3.03 6.36 2.53
N ILE A 82 4.01 5.67 3.09
CA ILE A 82 3.76 4.44 3.83
C ILE A 82 3.65 4.74 5.33
N SER A 83 2.52 4.34 5.90
CA SER A 83 2.26 4.34 7.34
C SER A 83 2.46 2.91 7.85
N SER A 84 3.62 2.63 8.42
CA SER A 84 3.96 1.34 9.01
C SER A 84 4.78 1.53 10.29
N GLU A 85 5.03 0.45 11.02
CA GLU A 85 5.86 0.47 12.22
C GLU A 85 7.34 0.74 11.87
N PRO A 86 8.15 1.30 12.77
CA PRO A 86 9.55 1.62 12.48
C PRO A 86 10.39 0.43 11.98
N ASP A 87 10.13 -0.76 12.52
CA ASP A 87 10.82 -2.00 12.15
C ASP A 87 10.51 -2.46 10.73
N HIS A 88 9.43 -1.98 10.10
CA HIS A 88 9.17 -2.17 8.68
C HIS A 88 10.22 -1.44 7.83
N PHE A 89 10.50 -0.17 8.16
CA PHE A 89 11.44 0.66 7.38
C PHE A 89 12.88 0.12 7.44
N GLU A 90 13.27 -0.50 8.56
CA GLU A 90 14.54 -1.23 8.72
C GLU A 90 14.67 -2.46 7.78
N THR A 91 13.57 -2.90 7.14
CA THR A 91 13.61 -4.01 6.17
C THR A 91 13.67 -3.56 4.73
N VAL A 92 13.24 -2.32 4.43
CA VAL A 92 12.97 -1.85 3.06
C VAL A 92 14.20 -1.97 2.18
N ALA A 93 15.33 -1.41 2.61
CA ALA A 93 16.56 -1.41 1.81
C ALA A 93 17.07 -2.83 1.52
N SER A 94 17.06 -3.68 2.55
CA SER A 94 17.53 -5.07 2.44
C SER A 94 16.64 -5.91 1.50
N VAL A 95 15.33 -5.75 1.59
CA VAL A 95 14.38 -6.50 0.73
C VAL A 95 14.50 -6.03 -0.71
N ILE A 96 14.47 -4.71 -0.96
CA ILE A 96 14.58 -4.16 -2.32
C ILE A 96 15.93 -4.56 -2.92
N GLY A 97 17.02 -4.43 -2.16
CA GLY A 97 18.35 -4.87 -2.58
C GLY A 97 18.41 -6.36 -2.94
N ALA A 98 17.82 -7.23 -2.12
CA ALA A 98 17.74 -8.66 -2.43
C ALA A 98 16.90 -8.94 -3.69
N PHE A 99 15.81 -8.20 -3.89
CA PHE A 99 14.94 -8.34 -5.05
C PHE A 99 15.62 -7.86 -6.35
N LEU A 100 16.33 -6.73 -6.33
CA LEU A 100 17.11 -6.24 -7.47
C LEU A 100 18.20 -7.24 -7.89
N ARG A 101 18.90 -7.86 -6.92
CA ARG A 101 19.86 -8.95 -7.24
C ARG A 101 19.18 -10.19 -7.81
N PHE A 102 17.94 -10.47 -7.42
CA PHE A 102 17.16 -11.55 -8.00
C PHE A 102 16.82 -11.27 -9.46
N LEU A 103 16.35 -10.07 -9.77
CA LEU A 103 16.08 -9.63 -11.15
C LEU A 103 17.35 -9.64 -12.00
N GLY A 104 18.47 -9.14 -11.46
CA GLY A 104 19.76 -9.15 -12.14
C GLY A 104 20.24 -10.56 -12.48
N LYS A 105 20.11 -11.50 -11.54
CA LYS A 105 20.50 -12.90 -11.76
C LYS A 105 19.65 -13.60 -12.83
N ARG A 106 18.41 -13.18 -13.00
CA ARG A 106 17.51 -13.71 -14.04
C ARG A 106 17.74 -13.11 -15.41
N GLY A 107 18.47 -11.99 -15.48
CA GLY A 107 18.64 -11.20 -16.69
C GLY A 107 17.46 -10.28 -16.99
N ASP A 108 16.61 -9.98 -15.99
CA ASP A 108 15.52 -9.02 -16.13
C ASP A 108 16.04 -7.56 -16.08
N ILE A 109 17.19 -7.33 -15.41
CA ILE A 109 17.92 -6.05 -15.37
C ILE A 109 19.43 -6.31 -15.48
N GLU A 110 20.20 -5.41 -16.09
CA GLU A 110 21.64 -5.63 -16.32
C GLU A 110 22.51 -5.32 -15.10
N ASN A 111 22.15 -4.30 -14.33
CA ASN A 111 22.92 -3.67 -13.25
C ASN A 111 22.41 -4.03 -11.84
N GLY A 112 21.69 -5.14 -11.69
CA GLY A 112 20.97 -5.48 -10.45
C GLY A 112 21.84 -5.51 -9.17
N ASP A 113 23.09 -5.96 -9.24
CA ASP A 113 24.00 -5.94 -8.08
C ASP A 113 24.44 -4.51 -7.69
N GLN A 114 24.66 -3.64 -8.67
CA GLN A 114 25.03 -2.24 -8.44
C GLN A 114 23.86 -1.49 -7.80
N LEU A 115 22.67 -1.59 -8.41
CA LEU A 115 21.47 -0.94 -7.91
C LEU A 115 21.09 -1.43 -6.51
N ALA A 116 21.22 -2.73 -6.25
CA ALA A 116 21.00 -3.28 -4.92
C ALA A 116 21.95 -2.68 -3.87
N THR A 117 23.23 -2.54 -4.22
CA THR A 117 24.24 -1.93 -3.33
C THR A 117 23.93 -0.46 -3.08
N HIS A 118 23.45 0.26 -4.10
CA HIS A 118 23.02 1.64 -3.96
C HIS A 118 21.84 1.75 -2.98
N VAL A 119 20.77 0.98 -3.18
CA VAL A 119 19.60 0.99 -2.28
C VAL A 119 19.97 0.61 -0.84
N GLU A 120 20.82 -0.40 -0.64
CA GLU A 120 21.28 -0.79 0.69
C GLU A 120 22.08 0.32 1.40
N SER A 121 22.74 1.21 0.65
CA SER A 121 23.41 2.37 1.24
C SER A 121 22.45 3.46 1.75
N LEU A 122 21.18 3.39 1.36
CA LEU A 122 20.13 4.33 1.77
C LEU A 122 19.41 3.89 3.06
N ASP A 123 19.75 2.74 3.65
CA ASP A 123 19.03 2.13 4.78
C ASP A 123 18.75 3.10 5.94
N GLU A 124 19.79 3.75 6.47
CA GLU A 124 19.64 4.74 7.55
C GLU A 124 18.79 5.94 7.10
N THR A 125 18.93 6.36 5.84
CA THR A 125 18.18 7.51 5.30
C THR A 125 16.69 7.22 5.16
N ILE A 126 16.32 5.99 4.78
CA ILE A 126 14.92 5.56 4.68
C ILE A 126 14.26 5.60 6.06
N VAL A 127 14.95 5.06 7.07
CA VAL A 127 14.47 5.03 8.45
C VAL A 127 14.32 6.44 9.02
N ASP A 128 15.34 7.29 8.87
CA ASP A 128 15.32 8.67 9.35
C ASP A 128 14.21 9.49 8.66
N ALA A 129 14.08 9.35 7.34
CA ALA A 129 13.03 10.04 6.58
C ALA A 129 11.62 9.60 7.00
N ALA A 130 11.43 8.32 7.32
CA ALA A 130 10.12 7.80 7.73
C ALA A 130 9.69 8.28 9.11
N ALA A 131 10.67 8.52 10.00
CA ALA A 131 10.46 9.00 11.37
C ALA A 131 10.19 10.51 11.46
N ASP A 132 10.57 11.28 10.44
CA ASP A 132 10.43 12.74 10.42
C ASP A 132 9.09 13.17 9.78
N PRO A 133 8.19 13.81 10.56
CA PRO A 133 6.90 14.29 10.06
C PRO A 133 6.98 15.29 8.91
N ASP A 134 8.09 16.04 8.78
CA ASP A 134 8.26 17.01 7.70
C ASP A 134 8.39 16.32 6.32
N ASN A 135 8.73 15.03 6.30
CA ASN A 135 8.80 14.21 5.09
C ASN A 135 7.49 13.49 4.77
N TRP A 136 6.45 13.62 5.59
CA TRP A 136 5.20 12.89 5.38
C TRP A 136 4.31 13.55 4.33
N GLY A 137 3.74 12.72 3.45
CA GLY A 137 2.68 13.16 2.56
C GLY A 137 1.41 13.53 3.34
N MET A 138 0.50 14.27 2.71
CA MET A 138 -0.75 14.73 3.34
C MET A 138 -1.57 13.58 3.95
N ALA A 139 -1.74 12.48 3.20
CA ALA A 139 -2.55 11.35 3.66
C ALA A 139 -1.94 10.68 4.90
N LYS A 140 -0.64 10.41 4.89
CA LYS A 140 0.09 9.88 6.04
C LYS A 140 -0.01 10.83 7.24
N SER A 141 0.18 12.13 7.02
CA SER A 141 0.08 13.15 8.07
C SER A 141 -1.30 13.15 8.76
N LEU A 142 -2.38 13.11 7.97
CA LEU A 142 -3.76 13.05 8.50
C LEU A 142 -4.05 11.76 9.25
N PHE A 143 -3.53 10.63 8.77
CA PHE A 143 -3.67 9.34 9.45
C PHE A 143 -2.91 9.34 10.79
N MET A 144 -1.66 9.81 10.79
CA MET A 144 -0.78 9.84 11.96
C MET A 144 -1.21 10.88 13.00
N SER A 145 -1.89 11.95 12.60
CA SER A 145 -2.46 12.94 13.52
C SER A 145 -3.77 12.49 14.19
N GLY A 146 -4.36 11.38 13.73
CA GLY A 146 -5.66 10.89 14.22
C GLY A 146 -6.85 11.73 13.75
N GLU A 147 -6.67 12.63 12.78
CA GLU A 147 -7.74 13.51 12.26
C GLU A 147 -8.79 12.74 11.43
N PHE A 148 -8.50 11.49 11.06
CA PHE A 148 -9.44 10.61 10.36
C PHE A 148 -10.61 10.09 11.22
N ASP A 149 -10.56 10.21 12.55
CA ASP A 149 -11.60 9.70 13.44
C ASP A 149 -12.89 10.56 13.46
N ASP A 150 -12.87 11.80 12.95
CA ASP A 150 -14.03 12.71 13.02
C ASP A 150 -14.98 12.62 11.80
N ALA A 151 -14.56 11.99 10.70
CA ALA A 151 -15.35 11.94 9.46
C ALA A 151 -16.33 10.76 9.35
N THR A 152 -16.40 9.87 10.35
CA THR A 152 -17.36 8.74 10.37
C THR A 152 -18.61 9.00 11.22
N HIS A 153 -18.76 10.19 11.81
CA HIS A 153 -20.01 10.62 12.45
C HIS A 153 -20.95 11.33 11.45
N LEU A 154 -21.18 10.73 10.28
CA LEU A 154 -22.30 11.12 9.42
C LEU A 154 -23.60 10.60 10.05
N ASP A 155 -24.16 11.44 10.91
CA ASP A 155 -25.60 11.69 11.03
C ASP A 155 -26.50 10.44 10.99
N ALA A 156 -26.47 9.66 12.06
CA ALA A 156 -27.66 8.94 12.51
C ALA A 156 -28.68 9.95 13.08
N VAL A 157 -29.26 10.80 12.23
CA VAL A 157 -30.50 11.51 12.57
C VAL A 157 -31.70 10.61 12.30
N SER A 158 -32.39 10.38 13.40
CA SER A 158 -33.62 9.65 13.60
C SER A 158 -34.80 10.24 12.83
N GLU A 159 -35.72 9.32 12.49
CA GLU A 159 -37.17 9.46 12.38
C GLU A 159 -37.79 10.21 11.18
N GLY A 160 -38.50 9.42 10.38
CA GLY A 160 -39.48 9.84 9.38
C GLY A 160 -40.45 8.70 9.05
N GLU A 161 -41.34 8.41 10.00
CA GLU A 161 -42.71 7.91 9.83
C GLU A 161 -42.96 6.60 9.04
N ASP A 162 -43.31 5.54 9.79
CA ASP A 162 -43.99 4.33 9.33
C ASP A 162 -45.51 4.49 9.58
N PRO A 163 -46.34 4.81 8.56
CA PRO A 163 -47.77 4.98 8.75
C PRO A 163 -48.49 3.65 8.52
N SER A 164 -48.42 2.72 9.48
CA SER A 164 -49.32 1.56 9.52
C SER A 164 -49.58 1.02 10.92
N THR A 165 -49.86 1.91 11.86
CA THR A 165 -50.63 1.57 13.08
C THR A 165 -52.11 1.82 12.83
N LEU A 166 -52.83 0.79 12.39
CA LEU A 166 -54.28 0.72 12.51
C LEU A 166 -54.64 0.53 14.00
N PRO A 167 -55.47 1.40 14.61
CA PRO A 167 -55.87 1.19 16.00
C PRO A 167 -56.94 0.09 16.10
N GLU A 168 -56.64 -0.96 16.88
CA GLU A 168 -57.63 -1.95 17.31
C GLU A 168 -58.66 -1.30 18.25
N PRO A 169 -59.98 -1.49 18.04
CA PRO A 169 -61.01 -0.99 18.94
C PRO A 169 -61.19 -1.88 20.18
N PRO A 170 -61.57 -1.32 21.34
CA PRO A 170 -61.60 -2.05 22.61
C PRO A 170 -62.79 -3.02 22.76
N LEU A 171 -62.51 -4.20 23.33
CA LEU A 171 -63.44 -5.16 23.94
C LEU A 171 -63.87 -4.61 25.34
N ASP A 172 -65.09 -4.68 25.89
CA ASP A 172 -66.23 -5.61 25.80
C ASP A 172 -67.45 -5.05 26.64
N PRO A 173 -68.51 -5.81 27.04
CA PRO A 173 -69.94 -5.81 26.62
C PRO A 173 -70.90 -5.19 27.73
N PRO A 174 -72.23 -5.49 27.94
CA PRO A 174 -73.16 -6.48 27.34
C PRO A 174 -74.68 -6.12 27.17
N ARG A 175 -75.42 -7.09 26.60
CA ARG A 175 -76.81 -7.56 26.90
C ARG A 175 -78.04 -7.04 26.13
N LEU A 176 -78.78 -8.07 25.64
CA LEU A 176 -80.24 -8.19 25.42
C LEU A 176 -80.78 -7.38 24.23
N GLY A 177 -81.65 -7.87 23.35
CA GLY A 177 -82.61 -8.96 23.34
C GLY A 177 -83.67 -8.57 22.29
N ALA A 178 -84.29 -9.56 21.66
CA ALA A 178 -85.32 -9.48 20.61
C ALA A 178 -86.32 -8.31 20.71
N TRP A 179 -86.76 -7.78 19.56
CA TRP A 179 -88.14 -7.85 19.02
C TRP A 179 -88.10 -7.67 17.50
#